data_AF-A6EU88-F1
#
_entry.id   AF-A6EU88-F1
#
_cell.length_a   1.000
_cell.length_b   1.000
_cell.length_c   1.000
_cell.angle_alpha   90.00
_cell.angle_beta   90.00
_cell.angle_gamma   90.00
#
_symmetry.space_group_name_H-M   'P 1'
#
loop_
_entity.id
_entity.type
_entity.pdbx_description
1 polymer ?
#
loop_
_entity_poly.entity_id
_entity_poly.type
_entity_poly.pdbx_seq_one_letter_code
_entity_poly.pdbx_strand_id
1 'polypeptide(L)' 'MKNYQEVVGIDVSKKTIDAYCHKAQVHKEFVNDVSGYKSLLKWVSKSTK' A
#
# COMPACT_ATOMS: atom_id res chain seq x y z
N MET A 1 -3.06 -17.87 -15.37
CA MET A 1 -2.38 -16.88 -14.51
C MET A 1 -3.45 -16.06 -13.81
N LYS A 2 -3.34 -15.78 -12.50
CA LYS A 2 -4.38 -15.02 -11.77
C LYS A 2 -4.38 -13.57 -12.28
N ASN A 3 -5.56 -13.06 -12.69
CA ASN A 3 -5.75 -11.67 -13.12
C ASN A 3 -5.81 -10.75 -11.89
N TYR A 4 -4.66 -10.43 -11.32
CA TYR A 4 -4.59 -9.47 -10.22
C TYR A 4 -4.87 -8.06 -10.74
N GLN A 5 -5.74 -7.30 -10.07
CA GLN A 5 -6.02 -5.91 -10.40
C GLN A 5 -4.85 -4.99 -10.07
N GLU A 6 -4.16 -5.23 -8.95
CA GLU A 6 -2.95 -4.51 -8.53
C GLU A 6 -2.02 -5.47 -7.74
N VAL A 7 -0.73 -5.13 -7.70
CA VAL A 7 0.26 -5.66 -6.78
C VAL A 7 0.82 -4.52 -5.93
N VAL A 8 0.76 -4.65 -4.61
CA VAL A 8 1.32 -3.66 -3.68
C VAL A 8 2.59 -4.24 -3.06
N GLY A 9 3.73 -3.62 -3.34
CA GLY A 9 4.98 -3.86 -2.65
C GLY A 9 4.97 -3.13 -1.30
N ILE A 10 5.39 -3.79 -0.23
CA ILE A 10 5.41 -3.22 1.11
C ILE A 10 6.79 -3.47 1.71
N ASP A 11 7.47 -2.38 2.08
CA ASP A 11 8.65 -2.40 2.94
C ASP A 11 8.27 -1.92 4.36
N VAL A 12 8.71 -2.62 5.39
CA VAL A 12 8.27 -2.40 6.76
C VAL A 12 9.45 -2.12 7.67
N SER A 13 9.44 -0.96 8.31
CA SER A 13 10.38 -0.57 9.34
C SER A 13 9.71 -0.51 10.73
N LYS A 14 10.49 -0.25 11.79
CA LYS A 14 9.94 -0.09 13.15
C LYS A 14 8.89 1.02 13.25
N LYS A 15 8.97 2.05 12.40
CA LYS A 15 8.12 3.24 12.49
C LYS A 15 7.17 3.41 11.31
N THR A 16 7.50 2.82 10.17
CA THR A 16 6.87 3.13 8.89
C THR A 16 6.55 1.88 8.09
N ILE A 17 5.53 2.00 7.24
CA ILE A 17 5.15 1.05 6.21
C ILE A 17 5.21 1.81 4.89
N ASP A 18 6.20 1.49 4.06
CA ASP A 18 6.39 2.08 2.74
C ASP A 18 5.71 1.21 1.70
N ALA A 19 4.64 1.74 1.10
CA ALA A 19 3.84 1.00 0.14
C ALA A 19 4.00 1.56 -1.27
N TYR A 20 4.14 0.66 -2.23
CA TYR A 20 4.23 0.97 -3.66
C TYR A 20 3.22 0.15 -4.45
N CYS A 21 2.28 0.82 -5.11
CA CYS A 21 1.34 0.19 -6.03
C CYS A 21 1.98 0.07 -7.42
N HIS A 22 2.22 -1.16 -7.87
CA HIS A 22 3.00 -1.42 -9.08
C HIS A 22 2.32 -0.93 -10.36
N LYS A 23 1.02 -1.14 -10.54
CA LYS A 23 0.32 -0.71 -11.75
C LYS A 23 -0.07 0.76 -11.69
N ALA A 24 -0.52 1.25 -10.53
CA ALA A 24 -0.84 2.65 -10.35
C ALA A 24 0.40 3.55 -10.32
N GLN A 25 1.61 2.99 -10.17
CA GLN A 25 2.90 3.70 -10.11
C GLN A 25 2.92 4.79 -9.03
N VAL A 26 2.30 4.50 -7.88
CA VAL A 26 2.23 5.43 -6.74
C VAL A 26 2.89 4.84 -5.50
N HIS A 27 3.61 5.70 -4.78
CA HIS A 27 4.22 5.41 -3.49
C HIS A 27 3.52 6.20 -2.38
N LYS A 28 3.41 5.61 -1.19
CA LYS A 28 3.04 6.32 0.02
C LYS A 28 3.56 5.61 1.27
N GLU A 29 4.07 6.41 2.20
CA GLU A 29 4.48 5.97 3.54
C GLU A 29 3.32 6.11 4.55
N PHE A 30 3.22 5.15 5.46
CA PHE A 30 2.27 5.13 6.56
C PHE A 30 2.99 4.85 7.88
N VAL A 31 2.44 5.29 9.01
CA VAL A 31 2.94 4.89 10.33
C VAL A 31 2.72 3.39 10.52
N ASN A 32 3.69 2.69 11.11
CA ASN A 32 3.57 1.28 11.47
C ASN A 32 2.75 1.10 12.76
N ASP A 33 1.47 1.46 12.66
CA ASP A 33 0.46 1.19 13.68
C ASP A 33 -0.87 0.76 13.04
N VAL A 34 -1.86 0.44 13.88
CA VAL A 34 -3.18 -0.02 13.41
C VAL A 34 -3.90 1.05 12.58
N SER A 35 -3.72 2.33 12.88
CA SER A 35 -4.36 3.44 12.16
C SER A 35 -3.71 3.66 10.79
N GLY A 36 -2.38 3.59 10.74
CA GLY A 36 -1.59 3.65 9.52
C GLY A 36 -1.90 2.48 8.59
N TYR A 37 -2.01 1.26 9.13
CA TYR A 37 -2.43 0.10 8.34
C TYR A 37 -3.85 0.25 7.75
N LYS A 38 -4.82 0.75 8.53
CA LYS A 38 -6.17 1.06 8.00
C LYS A 38 -6.12 2.12 6.90
N SER A 39 -5.25 3.12 7.07
CA SER A 39 -5.05 4.18 6.08
C SER A 39 -4.41 3.65 4.79
N LEU A 40 -3.48 2.71 4.89
CA LEU A 40 -2.89 1.99 3.77
C LEU A 40 -3.97 1.28 2.95
N LEU A 41 -4.81 0.47 3.58
CA LEU A 41 -5.88 -0.25 2.89
C LEU A 41 -6.83 0.70 2.15
N LYS A 42 -7.25 1.79 2.81
CA LYS A 42 -8.10 2.81 2.20
C LYS A 42 -7.42 3.51 1.02
N TRP A 43 -6.11 3.73 1.10
CA TRP A 43 -5.33 4.34 0.02
C TRP A 43 -5.20 3.39 -1.17
N VAL A 44 -4.83 2.12 -0.95
CA VAL A 44 -4.73 1.11 -2.03
C VAL A 44 -6.06 1.03 -2.78
N SER A 45 -7.19 0.84 -2.08
CA SER A 45 -8.50 0.75 -2.73
C SER A 45 -8.91 1.97 -3.55
N LYS A 46 -8.34 3.16 -3.27
CA LYS A 46 -8.57 4.37 -4.06
C LYS A 46 -7.60 4.51 -5.22
N SER A 47 -6.38 4.04 -5.04
CA SER A 47 -5.30 4.11 -6.03
C SER A 47 -5.43 3.03 -7.11
N THR A 48 -6.13 1.93 -6.80
CA THR A 48 -6.41 0.84 -7.73
C THR A 48 -7.81 1.02 -8.31
N LYS A 49 -7.91 1.33 -9.61
CA LYS A 49 -9.17 1.34 -10.36
C LYS A 49 -9.44 -0.03 -10.97
#